data_AF-A0A621BAU9-F1
#
_entry.id   AF-A0A621BAU9-F1
#
_cell.length_a   1.000
_cell.length_b   1.000
_cell.length_c   1.000
_cell.angle_alpha   90.00
_cell.angle_beta   90.00
_cell.angle_gamma   90.00
#
_symmetry.space_group_name_H-M   'P 1'
#
loop_
_entity.id
_entity.type
_entity.pdbx_description
1 polymer ?
#
loop_
_entity_poly.entity_id
_entity_poly.type
_entity_poly.pdbx_seq_one_letter_code
_entity_poly.pdbx_strand_id
1 'polypeptide(L)'
;EFETESTKYLISIKSGPNWGNSSQKKKMQDNFIKAKKVLGTSGGINSKSITCIEGCCYGYDAKPEKGTHIKLCGQDFWTFISNGNNELYSDIIEPIGKLADEKNKELIELTNAKLNLFTAEFISEYCNSDGSINWALFVARNSGSKSSYHSN
;
A
#
# COMPACT_ATOMS: atom_id res chain seq x y z
N GLU A 1 -15.02 -9.59 3.39
CA GLU A 1 -15.81 -10.42 2.45
C GLU A 1 -17.25 -9.95 2.50
N PHE A 2 -18.02 -10.22 1.45
CA PHE A 2 -19.48 -10.06 1.49
C PHE A 2 -20.13 -11.12 0.59
N GLU A 3 -21.44 -11.30 0.72
CA GLU A 3 -22.18 -12.31 -0.01
C GLU A 3 -23.41 -11.72 -0.70
N THR A 4 -23.70 -12.22 -1.89
CA THR A 4 -25.03 -12.13 -2.51
C THR A 4 -25.77 -13.46 -2.31
N GLU A 5 -26.96 -13.60 -2.88
CA GLU A 5 -27.71 -14.86 -2.88
C GLU A 5 -26.91 -16.00 -3.52
N SER A 6 -26.14 -15.71 -4.59
CA SER A 6 -25.46 -16.71 -5.41
C SER A 6 -23.94 -16.72 -5.31
N THR A 7 -23.31 -15.67 -4.77
CA THR A 7 -21.83 -15.53 -4.80
C THR A 7 -21.27 -15.02 -3.48
N LYS A 8 -20.17 -15.63 -3.05
CA LYS A 8 -19.31 -15.14 -1.96
C LYS A 8 -18.10 -14.42 -2.54
N TYR A 9 -17.88 -13.17 -2.13
CA TYR A 9 -16.77 -12.34 -2.59
C TYR A 9 -15.67 -12.23 -1.54
N LEU A 10 -14.49 -12.75 -1.88
CA LEU A 10 -13.26 -12.60 -1.10
C LEU A 10 -12.48 -11.40 -1.63
N ILE A 11 -12.32 -10.36 -0.81
CA ILE A 11 -11.77 -9.07 -1.26
C ILE A 11 -10.45 -8.79 -0.55
N SER A 12 -9.41 -8.48 -1.31
CA SER A 12 -8.19 -7.85 -0.79
C SER A 12 -8.18 -6.38 -1.22
N ILE A 13 -8.35 -5.47 -0.26
CA ILE A 13 -8.35 -4.04 -0.51
C ILE A 13 -6.92 -3.51 -0.50
N LYS A 14 -6.61 -2.66 -1.47
CA LYS A 14 -5.32 -2.00 -1.71
C LYS A 14 -5.57 -0.52 -2.00
N SER A 15 -4.56 0.31 -1.78
CA SER A 15 -4.67 1.73 -2.07
C SER A 15 -4.84 1.98 -3.57
N GLY A 16 -3.94 1.45 -4.39
CA GLY A 16 -3.95 1.63 -5.85
C GLY A 16 -3.36 0.46 -6.65
N PRO A 17 -3.30 0.56 -7.99
CA PRO A 17 -2.97 -0.57 -8.86
C PRO A 17 -1.52 -1.08 -8.71
N ASN A 18 -0.61 -0.25 -8.21
CA ASN A 18 0.81 -0.56 -8.02
C ASN A 18 1.18 -0.72 -6.54
N TRP A 19 0.33 -1.42 -5.77
CA TRP A 19 0.45 -1.54 -4.32
C TRP A 19 1.58 -2.43 -3.80
N GLY A 20 2.27 -3.18 -4.66
CA GLY A 20 3.28 -4.12 -4.21
C GLY A 20 4.16 -4.68 -5.32
N ASN A 21 5.29 -5.24 -4.90
CA ASN A 21 6.23 -5.94 -5.76
C ASN A 21 5.67 -7.31 -6.20
N SER A 22 6.44 -8.03 -7.03
CA SER A 22 6.03 -9.32 -7.60
C SER A 22 5.78 -10.40 -6.54
N SER A 23 6.57 -10.46 -5.47
CA SER A 23 6.41 -11.47 -4.42
C SER A 23 5.15 -11.23 -3.59
N GLN A 24 4.84 -9.98 -3.27
CA GLN A 24 3.60 -9.59 -2.59
C GLN A 24 2.37 -9.92 -3.42
N LYS A 25 2.40 -9.62 -4.73
CA LYS A 25 1.32 -9.96 -5.67
C LYS A 25 1.12 -11.48 -5.77
N LYS A 26 2.20 -12.24 -5.91
CA LYS A 26 2.16 -13.71 -5.93
C LYS A 26 1.57 -14.28 -4.64
N LYS A 27 1.97 -13.75 -3.48
CA LYS A 27 1.45 -14.19 -2.19
C LYS A 27 -0.06 -13.96 -2.06
N MET A 28 -0.58 -12.84 -2.57
CA MET A 28 -2.02 -12.59 -2.60
C MET A 28 -2.75 -13.62 -3.47
N GLN A 29 -2.22 -13.92 -4.66
CA GLN A 29 -2.78 -14.95 -5.54
C GLN A 29 -2.81 -16.32 -4.86
N ASP A 30 -1.70 -16.73 -4.23
CA ASP A 30 -1.61 -18.00 -3.49
C ASP A 30 -2.64 -18.04 -2.34
N ASN A 31 -2.84 -16.92 -1.64
CA ASN A 31 -3.83 -16.81 -0.57
C ASN A 31 -5.26 -16.95 -1.13
N PHE A 32 -5.59 -16.32 -2.27
CA PHE A 32 -6.89 -16.47 -2.91
C PHE A 32 -7.17 -17.92 -3.34
N ILE A 33 -6.19 -18.59 -3.95
CA ILE A 33 -6.30 -19.99 -4.35
C ILE A 33 -6.54 -20.87 -3.13
N LYS A 34 -5.75 -20.67 -2.06
CA LYS A 34 -5.88 -21.44 -0.82
C LYS A 34 -7.24 -21.23 -0.16
N ALA A 35 -7.72 -19.99 -0.08
CA ALA A 35 -9.02 -19.66 0.51
C ALA A 35 -10.17 -20.32 -0.25
N LYS A 36 -10.16 -20.24 -1.60
CA LYS A 36 -11.14 -20.93 -2.47
C LYS A 36 -11.16 -22.43 -2.18
N LYS A 37 -9.99 -23.08 -2.09
CA LYS A 37 -9.88 -24.52 -1.82
C LYS A 37 -10.46 -24.89 -0.45
N VAL A 38 -10.07 -24.17 0.60
CA VAL A 38 -10.51 -24.45 1.97
C VAL A 38 -12.03 -24.33 2.08
N LEU A 39 -12.60 -23.22 1.62
CA LEU A 39 -14.04 -22.97 1.66
C LEU A 39 -14.83 -24.00 0.83
N GLY A 40 -14.26 -24.47 -0.29
CA GLY A 40 -14.85 -25.53 -1.12
C GLY A 40 -14.97 -26.88 -0.42
N THR A 41 -14.08 -27.18 0.53
CA THR A 41 -14.03 -28.48 1.21
C THR A 41 -14.72 -28.51 2.57
N SER A 42 -14.89 -27.36 3.23
CA SER A 42 -15.31 -27.31 4.64
C SER A 42 -16.83 -27.25 4.86
N GLY A 43 -17.65 -27.55 3.85
CA GLY A 43 -19.11 -27.40 3.93
C GLY A 43 -19.61 -25.94 4.07
N GLY A 44 -18.70 -24.96 3.98
CA GLY A 44 -19.01 -23.53 4.12
C GLY A 44 -19.61 -22.88 2.86
N ILE A 45 -19.77 -23.66 1.78
CA ILE A 45 -20.42 -23.24 0.55
C ILE A 45 -21.73 -24.03 0.43
N ASN A 46 -22.81 -23.46 0.95
CA ASN A 46 -24.15 -23.84 0.54
C ASN A 46 -24.36 -23.28 -0.88
N SER A 47 -23.91 -24.01 -1.91
CA SER A 47 -24.21 -23.76 -3.33
C SER A 47 -23.72 -22.43 -3.97
N LYS A 48 -23.01 -21.56 -3.25
CA LYS A 48 -22.54 -20.26 -3.76
C LYS A 48 -21.23 -20.35 -4.53
N SER A 49 -21.09 -19.63 -5.63
CA SER A 49 -19.79 -19.46 -6.30
C SER A 49 -18.85 -18.59 -5.46
N ILE A 50 -17.52 -18.79 -5.55
CA ILE A 50 -16.54 -17.91 -4.91
C ILE A 50 -15.80 -17.08 -5.95
N THR A 51 -15.87 -15.76 -5.80
CA THR A 51 -15.15 -14.79 -6.62
C THR A 51 -14.14 -14.04 -5.77
N CYS A 52 -12.89 -13.97 -6.23
CA CYS A 52 -11.85 -13.18 -5.55
C CYS A 52 -11.69 -11.83 -6.25
N ILE A 53 -11.64 -10.75 -5.47
CA ILE A 53 -11.49 -9.38 -5.94
C ILE A 53 -10.23 -8.75 -5.34
N GLU A 54 -9.34 -8.24 -6.18
CA GLU A 54 -8.32 -7.24 -5.80
C GLU A 54 -8.94 -5.86 -5.98
N GLY A 55 -9.35 -5.23 -4.88
CA GLY A 55 -9.98 -3.91 -4.90
C GLY A 55 -8.94 -2.82 -4.70
N CYS A 56 -8.79 -1.92 -5.65
CA CYS A 56 -7.93 -0.74 -5.52
C CYS A 56 -8.80 0.51 -5.33
N CYS A 57 -8.60 1.23 -4.22
CA CYS A 57 -9.40 2.41 -3.89
C CYS A 57 -9.25 3.56 -4.90
N TYR A 58 -8.11 3.66 -5.58
CA TYR A 58 -7.88 4.65 -6.63
C TYR A 58 -7.08 4.07 -7.81
N GLY A 59 -6.93 4.87 -8.86
CA GLY A 59 -6.25 4.49 -10.08
C GLY A 59 -7.15 3.73 -11.05
N TYR A 60 -6.54 3.19 -12.11
CA TYR A 60 -7.26 2.55 -13.21
C TYR A 60 -6.54 1.28 -13.66
N ASP A 61 -7.31 0.28 -14.10
CA ASP A 61 -6.80 -0.93 -14.76
C ASP A 61 -7.77 -1.35 -15.87
N ALA A 62 -7.31 -1.28 -17.12
CA ALA A 62 -8.12 -1.64 -18.30
C ALA A 62 -8.36 -3.15 -18.45
N LYS A 63 -7.67 -4.00 -17.67
CA LYS A 63 -7.68 -5.46 -17.82
C LYS A 63 -8.02 -6.12 -16.49
N PRO A 64 -9.29 -6.09 -16.05
CA PRO A 64 -9.66 -6.54 -14.72
C PRO A 64 -9.40 -8.04 -14.49
N GLU A 65 -9.51 -8.88 -15.52
CA GLU A 65 -9.29 -10.32 -15.40
C GLU A 65 -7.81 -10.70 -15.23
N LYS A 66 -7.45 -11.26 -14.08
CA LYS A 66 -6.07 -11.70 -13.76
C LYS A 66 -5.93 -13.21 -13.63
N GLY A 67 -6.93 -13.97 -14.09
CA GLY A 67 -7.00 -15.43 -14.05
C GLY A 67 -7.34 -16.02 -12.68
N THR A 68 -6.68 -15.58 -11.60
CA THR A 68 -6.96 -16.07 -10.23
C THR A 68 -8.06 -15.27 -9.53
N HIS A 69 -8.18 -14.00 -9.90
CA HIS A 69 -9.06 -12.99 -9.32
C HIS A 69 -9.38 -11.91 -10.36
N ILE A 70 -10.37 -11.08 -10.05
CA ILE A 70 -10.71 -9.87 -10.79
C ILE A 70 -10.10 -8.68 -10.06
N LYS A 71 -9.46 -7.77 -10.77
CA LYS A 71 -8.93 -6.54 -10.21
C LYS A 71 -9.78 -5.35 -10.64
N LEU A 72 -10.37 -4.67 -9.67
CA LEU A 72 -11.19 -3.49 -9.89
C LEU A 72 -10.48 -2.28 -9.27
N CYS A 73 -10.40 -1.16 -9.99
CA CYS A 73 -9.68 0.02 -9.54
C CYS A 73 -10.54 1.28 -9.63
N GLY A 74 -10.42 2.17 -8.64
CA GLY A 74 -11.11 3.44 -8.64
C GLY A 74 -12.62 3.24 -8.74
N GLN A 75 -13.26 3.94 -9.69
CA GLN A 75 -14.70 3.89 -9.90
C GLN A 75 -15.23 2.46 -10.00
N ASP A 76 -14.59 1.57 -10.75
CA ASP A 76 -15.05 0.17 -10.91
C ASP A 76 -15.15 -0.56 -9.57
N PHE A 77 -14.21 -0.33 -8.66
CA PHE A 77 -14.23 -0.97 -7.34
C PHE A 77 -15.33 -0.39 -6.46
N TRP A 78 -15.47 0.93 -6.43
CA TRP A 78 -16.48 1.61 -5.62
C TRP A 78 -17.90 1.35 -6.12
N THR A 79 -18.13 1.37 -7.43
CA THR A 79 -19.37 0.93 -8.07
C THR A 79 -19.71 -0.50 -7.67
N PHE A 80 -18.73 -1.40 -7.72
CA PHE A 80 -18.92 -2.80 -7.38
C PHE A 80 -19.36 -3.01 -5.92
N ILE A 81 -18.66 -2.42 -4.95
CA ILE A 81 -18.98 -2.65 -3.53
C ILE A 81 -20.21 -1.89 -3.04
N SER A 82 -20.64 -0.86 -3.78
CA SER A 82 -21.82 -0.05 -3.47
C SER A 82 -23.11 -0.55 -4.12
N ASN A 83 -23.05 -1.68 -4.82
CA ASN A 83 -24.16 -2.22 -5.60
C ASN A 83 -24.66 -1.23 -6.68
N GLY A 84 -23.73 -0.56 -7.37
CA GLY A 84 -24.01 0.23 -8.57
C GLY A 84 -23.91 1.75 -8.43
N ASN A 85 -23.45 2.30 -7.30
CA ASN A 85 -23.24 3.75 -7.18
C ASN A 85 -21.93 4.16 -7.87
N ASN A 86 -22.06 4.77 -9.05
CA ASN A 86 -20.95 5.24 -9.87
C ASN A 86 -20.27 6.52 -9.37
N GLU A 87 -20.88 7.25 -8.45
CA GLU A 87 -20.36 8.51 -7.89
C GLU A 87 -19.68 8.32 -6.53
N LEU A 88 -19.76 7.12 -5.94
CA LEU A 88 -19.22 6.90 -4.59
C LEU A 88 -17.71 7.15 -4.49
N TYR A 89 -16.96 6.93 -5.58
CA TYR A 89 -15.52 7.17 -5.57
C TYR A 89 -15.19 8.67 -5.42
N SER A 90 -15.92 9.57 -6.09
CA SER A 90 -15.74 11.02 -5.97
C SER A 90 -16.24 11.52 -4.61
N ASP A 91 -17.41 11.03 -4.16
CA ASP A 91 -17.99 11.37 -2.85
C ASP A 91 -17.04 11.08 -1.68
N ILE A 92 -16.18 10.07 -1.81
CA ILE A 92 -15.20 9.69 -0.77
C ILE A 92 -13.86 10.37 -1.00
N ILE A 93 -13.34 10.38 -2.23
CA ILE A 93 -11.97 10.83 -2.51
C ILE A 93 -11.83 12.35 -2.40
N GLU A 94 -12.82 13.13 -2.85
CA GLU A 94 -12.73 14.60 -2.81
C GLU A 94 -12.64 15.16 -1.39
N PRO A 95 -13.49 14.76 -0.41
CA PRO A 95 -13.38 15.23 0.96
C PRO A 95 -12.05 14.83 1.63
N ILE A 96 -11.56 13.62 1.36
CA ILE A 96 -10.27 13.15 1.87
C ILE A 96 -9.13 14.03 1.34
N GLY A 97 -9.14 14.34 0.04
CA GLY A 97 -8.16 15.22 -0.58
C GLY A 97 -8.12 16.60 0.08
N LYS A 98 -9.28 17.22 0.27
CA LYS A 98 -9.38 18.54 0.92
C LYS A 98 -8.88 18.52 2.37
N LEU A 99 -9.28 17.53 3.16
CA LEU A 99 -8.83 17.39 4.55
C LEU A 99 -7.31 17.14 4.63
N ALA A 100 -6.75 16.35 3.70
CA ALA A 100 -5.33 16.11 3.62
C ALA A 100 -4.55 17.41 3.32
N ASP A 101 -5.04 18.23 2.39
CA ASP A 101 -4.43 19.53 2.07
C ASP A 101 -4.48 20.51 3.25
N GLU A 102 -5.61 20.56 3.97
CA GLU A 102 -5.75 21.36 5.19
C GLU A 102 -4.75 20.93 6.28
N LYS A 103 -4.61 19.62 6.50
CA LYS A 103 -3.66 19.07 7.49
C LYS A 103 -2.21 19.22 7.05
N ASN A 104 -1.92 19.14 5.76
CA ASN A 104 -0.57 19.35 5.23
C ASN A 104 -0.06 20.76 5.54
N LYS A 105 -0.91 21.78 5.49
CA LYS A 105 -0.50 23.16 5.84
C LYS A 105 -0.02 23.25 7.29
N GLU A 106 -0.68 22.58 8.22
CA GLU A 106 -0.25 22.51 9.63
C GLU A 106 1.05 21.70 9.80
N LEU A 107 1.22 20.63 9.02
CA LEU A 107 2.39 19.75 9.09
C LEU A 107 3.65 20.33 8.43
N ILE A 108 3.52 21.24 7.47
CA ILE A 108 4.66 21.85 6.76
C ILE A 108 5.58 22.57 7.75
N GLU A 109 5.04 23.40 8.65
CA GLU A 109 5.85 24.14 9.61
C GLU A 109 6.58 23.21 10.59
N LEU A 110 5.89 22.18 11.08
CA LEU A 110 6.49 21.17 11.97
C LEU A 110 7.58 20.36 11.24
N THR A 111 7.36 20.01 9.97
CA THR A 111 8.31 19.28 9.14
C THR A 111 9.54 20.13 8.84
N ASN A 112 9.35 21.41 8.50
CA ASN A 112 10.44 22.36 8.27
C ASN A 112 11.28 22.56 9.53
N ALA A 113 10.64 22.69 10.70
CA ALA A 113 11.34 22.80 11.97
C ALA A 113 12.22 21.55 12.23
N LYS A 114 11.70 20.35 11.97
CA LYS A 114 12.47 19.10 12.09
C LYS A 114 13.58 18.97 11.06
N LEU A 115 13.32 19.39 9.82
CA LEU A 115 14.33 19.42 8.76
C LEU A 115 15.49 20.32 9.17
N ASN A 116 15.23 21.53 9.66
CA ASN A 116 16.27 22.45 10.11
C ASN A 116 17.13 21.86 11.23
N LEU A 117 16.51 21.19 12.21
CA LEU A 117 17.25 20.52 13.29
C LEU A 117 18.14 19.40 12.73
N PHE A 118 17.60 18.52 11.88
CA PHE A 118 18.39 17.46 11.26
C PHE A 118 19.49 18.00 10.35
N THR A 119 19.26 19.09 9.64
CA THR A 119 20.28 19.76 8.83
C THR A 119 21.38 20.33 9.70
N ALA A 120 21.06 20.98 10.82
CA ALA A 120 22.04 21.50 11.75
C ALA A 120 22.89 20.38 12.38
N GLU A 121 22.25 19.31 12.84
CA GLU A 121 22.93 18.11 13.35
C GLU A 121 23.82 17.48 12.28
N PHE A 122 23.32 17.35 11.05
CA PHE A 122 24.08 16.78 9.94
C PHE A 122 25.32 17.60 9.61
N ILE A 123 25.19 18.92 9.52
CA ILE A 123 26.32 19.83 9.28
C ILE A 123 27.34 19.73 10.41
N SER A 124 26.87 19.74 11.66
CA SER A 124 27.77 19.69 12.82
C SER A 124 28.52 18.37 12.93
N GLU A 125 27.91 17.25 12.55
CA GLU A 125 28.51 15.92 12.74
C GLU A 125 29.25 15.39 11.51
N TYR A 126 28.84 15.77 10.30
CA TYR A 126 29.27 15.12 9.06
C TYR A 126 29.86 16.07 8.02
N CYS A 127 29.90 17.38 8.25
CA CYS A 127 30.54 18.32 7.33
C CYS A 127 31.89 18.85 7.87
N ASN A 128 32.81 19.15 6.96
CA ASN A 128 34.05 19.85 7.22
C ASN A 128 33.76 21.35 7.45
N SER A 129 34.77 22.09 7.91
CA SER A 129 34.66 23.54 8.18
C SER A 129 34.34 24.39 6.95
N ASP A 130 34.60 23.89 5.74
CA ASP A 130 34.24 24.53 4.47
C ASP A 130 32.82 24.17 3.99
N GLY A 131 32.08 23.38 4.78
CA GLY A 131 30.73 22.92 4.47
C GLY A 131 30.67 21.69 3.55
N SER A 132 31.81 21.16 3.08
CA SER A 132 31.84 19.91 2.32
C SER A 132 31.56 18.70 3.21
N ILE A 133 30.93 17.65 2.68
CA ILE A 133 30.63 16.45 3.46
C ILE A 133 31.93 15.65 3.71
N ASN A 134 32.17 15.28 4.95
CA ASN A 134 33.18 14.28 5.33
C ASN A 134 32.65 12.86 5.03
N TRP A 135 32.75 12.46 3.77
CA TRP A 135 32.24 11.17 3.29
C TRP A 135 32.85 9.97 4.02
N ALA A 136 34.14 10.03 4.37
CA ALA A 136 34.80 8.95 5.09
C ALA A 136 34.15 8.73 6.48
N LEU A 137 33.92 9.81 7.23
CA LEU A 137 33.25 9.75 8.53
C LEU A 137 31.80 9.29 8.39
N PHE A 138 31.05 9.86 7.44
CA PHE A 138 29.64 9.53 7.23
C PHE A 138 29.45 8.04 6.90
N VAL A 139 30.22 7.51 5.94
CA VAL A 139 30.15 6.10 5.55
C VAL A 139 30.61 5.20 6.69
N ALA A 140 31.69 5.56 7.40
CA ALA A 140 32.18 4.77 8.54
C ALA A 140 31.13 4.68 9.66
N ARG A 141 30.40 5.76 9.96
CA ARG A 141 29.34 5.73 10.99
C ARG A 141 28.07 5.01 10.52
N ASN A 142 27.67 5.20 9.27
CA ASN A 142 26.44 4.62 8.73
C ASN A 142 26.56 3.12 8.44
N SER A 143 27.68 2.71 7.86
CA SER A 143 27.87 1.39 7.27
C SER A 143 29.08 0.63 7.83
N GLY A 144 29.85 1.24 8.73
CA GLY A 144 30.97 0.56 9.38
C GLY A 144 30.49 -0.68 10.15
N SER A 145 31.25 -1.77 10.05
CA SER A 145 30.93 -3.00 10.77
C SER A 145 30.86 -2.72 12.27
N LYS A 146 29.73 -3.06 12.88
CA LYS A 146 29.57 -3.14 14.35
C LYS A 146 29.64 -4.57 14.85
N SER A 147 29.85 -5.52 13.94
CA SER A 147 29.87 -6.95 14.21
C SER A 147 31.31 -7.44 14.32
N SER A 148 31.55 -8.35 15.27
CA SER A 148 32.81 -9.09 15.41
C SER A 148 32.92 -10.30 14.48
N TYR A 149 31.96 -10.49 13.56
CA TYR A 149 31.91 -11.66 12.67
C TYR A 149 33.16 -11.84 11.80
N HIS A 150 33.88 -10.77 11.50
CA HIS A 150 35.14 -10.79 10.74
C HIS A 150 36.37 -10.50 11.61
N SER A 151 36.25 -10.54 12.94
CA SER A 151 37.34 -10.30 13.89
C SER A 151 38.02 -11.60 14.32
N ASN A 152 38.54 -12.36 13.36
CA ASN A 152 39.44 -13.50 13.58
C ASN A 152 40.70 -13.32 12.74
#